data_AF-A0A2H3J4P3-F1
#
_entry.id   AF-A0A2H3J4P3-F1
#
_cell.length_a   1.000
_cell.length_b   1.000
_cell.length_c   1.000
_cell.angle_alpha   90.00
_cell.angle_beta   90.00
_cell.angle_gamma   90.00
#
_symmetry.space_group_name_H-M   'P 1'
#
loop_
_entity.id
_entity.type
_entity.pdbx_description
1 polymer ?
#
loop_
_entity_poly.entity_id
_entity_poly.type
_entity_poly.pdbx_seq_one_letter_code
_entity_poly.pdbx_strand_id
1 'polypeptide(L)'
;MKPNNTLGGRGGSMEDAFKYAKVRFTHFGRAGDIASASTSAAAFRAMIRGMAFQCCPQQPVIDIVIPIFLDNENSTARVCEERMTALLIQVKNRVESSIIAQVAIDEAAVHFFPNGSARTERRPYITIVMELGIQPVQTRKYAGESQHPPVEDEGVIIGGEKSRESPRAVPVHLCYSLIIRGCSRAVYSVIRSRDVYANLLESRNMFTEHSRPENIDVIKGMKASWIDEPDCNDFAQDCPAVQKVQGEEVEGVNVGR
;
A
#
# COMPACT_ATOMS: atom_id res chain seq x y z
N MET A 1 3.52 -1.70 17.61
CA MET A 1 3.68 -0.44 16.84
C MET A 1 2.52 0.50 17.14
N LYS A 2 2.76 1.80 17.26
CA LYS A 2 1.73 2.85 17.45
C LYS A 2 1.58 3.69 16.17
N PRO A 3 0.44 4.38 15.96
CA PRO A 3 0.27 5.20 14.77
C PRO A 3 1.15 6.45 14.83
N ASN A 4 1.84 6.77 13.73
CA ASN A 4 2.86 7.82 13.68
C ASN A 4 2.30 9.20 13.31
N ASN A 5 1.01 9.30 12.97
CA ASN A 5 0.36 10.57 12.65
C ASN A 5 -0.42 11.19 13.82
N THR A 6 -0.36 10.60 15.02
CA THR A 6 -1.10 11.06 16.21
C THR A 6 -0.19 11.70 17.25
N LEU A 7 -0.66 12.78 17.89
CA LEU A 7 0.05 13.41 19.01
C LEU A 7 -0.07 12.54 20.27
N GLY A 8 1.07 12.26 20.93
CA GLY A 8 1.13 11.54 22.20
C GLY A 8 0.79 10.04 22.13
N GLY A 9 0.88 9.41 20.96
CA GLY A 9 0.62 7.98 20.79
C GLY A 9 -0.86 7.58 20.98
N ARG A 10 -1.79 8.55 20.83
CA ARG A 10 -3.23 8.30 20.91
C ARG A 10 -3.70 7.49 19.71
N GLY A 11 -3.98 6.22 19.95
CA GLY A 11 -4.41 5.24 18.97
C GLY A 11 -4.04 3.86 19.50
N GLY A 12 -4.85 2.85 19.19
CA GLY A 12 -4.56 1.46 19.56
C GLY A 12 -3.18 1.01 19.09
N SER A 13 -2.72 -0.15 19.51
CA SER A 13 -1.59 -0.77 18.82
C SER A 13 -2.00 -1.16 17.40
N MET A 14 -1.01 -1.34 16.51
CA MET A 14 -1.26 -1.93 15.18
C MET A 14 -1.93 -3.31 15.30
N GLU A 15 -1.53 -4.09 16.29
CA GLU A 15 -2.13 -5.39 16.60
C GLU A 15 -3.62 -5.25 16.92
N ASP A 16 -3.99 -4.30 17.77
CA ASP A 16 -5.41 -4.04 18.09
C ASP A 16 -6.18 -3.52 16.87
N ALA A 17 -5.59 -2.59 16.13
CA ALA A 17 -6.23 -1.92 14.99
C ALA A 17 -6.50 -2.86 13.82
N PHE A 18 -5.68 -3.91 13.66
CA PHE A 18 -5.79 -4.90 12.59
C PHE A 18 -6.09 -6.31 13.10
N LYS A 19 -6.53 -6.46 14.37
CA LYS A 19 -6.67 -7.77 15.05
C LYS A 19 -7.44 -8.82 14.25
N TYR A 20 -8.49 -8.38 13.56
CA TYR A 20 -9.36 -9.24 12.75
C TYR A 20 -9.24 -8.95 11.24
N ALA A 21 -8.25 -8.15 10.83
CA ALA A 21 -8.13 -7.75 9.44
C ALA A 21 -7.74 -8.93 8.55
N LYS A 22 -8.25 -8.94 7.32
CA LYS A 22 -8.02 -9.98 6.32
C LYS A 22 -7.40 -9.37 5.07
N VAL A 23 -6.46 -10.09 4.47
CA VAL A 23 -5.87 -9.81 3.17
C VAL A 23 -6.14 -11.00 2.27
N ARG A 24 -6.61 -10.76 1.05
CA ARG A 24 -6.79 -11.82 0.05
C ARG A 24 -6.53 -11.25 -1.34
N PHE A 25 -5.46 -11.75 -1.95
CA PHE A 25 -5.20 -11.60 -3.36
C PHE A 25 -4.45 -12.81 -3.89
N THR A 26 -4.61 -13.11 -5.18
CA THR A 26 -3.93 -14.20 -5.89
C THR A 26 -3.02 -13.69 -7.01
N HIS A 27 -3.22 -12.44 -7.42
CA HIS A 27 -2.50 -11.82 -8.53
C HIS A 27 -2.43 -10.31 -8.34
N PHE A 28 -1.53 -9.68 -9.11
CA PHE A 28 -1.48 -8.24 -9.26
C PHE A 28 -2.15 -7.83 -10.58
N GLY A 29 -3.02 -6.84 -10.53
CA GLY A 29 -3.48 -6.10 -11.70
C GLY A 29 -2.70 -4.80 -11.85
N ARG A 30 -2.41 -4.38 -13.08
CA ARG A 30 -1.76 -3.10 -13.36
C ARG A 30 -2.82 -2.01 -13.45
N ALA A 31 -2.74 -0.95 -12.66
CA ALA A 31 -3.60 0.21 -12.82
C ALA A 31 -3.27 0.90 -14.17
N GLY A 32 -4.30 1.20 -14.96
CA GLY A 32 -4.16 1.91 -16.23
C GLY A 32 -3.97 3.42 -16.04
N ASP A 33 -4.45 3.97 -14.93
CA ASP A 33 -4.30 5.38 -14.55
C ASP A 33 -4.08 5.54 -13.04
N ILE A 34 -3.91 6.80 -12.61
CA ILE A 34 -3.62 7.19 -11.23
C ILE A 34 -4.83 6.92 -10.31
N ALA A 35 -6.05 7.17 -10.78
CA ALA A 35 -7.26 7.11 -9.97
C ALA A 35 -7.72 5.67 -9.70
N SER A 36 -7.46 4.76 -10.65
CA SER A 36 -7.99 3.40 -10.70
C SER A 36 -7.51 2.46 -9.60
N ALA A 37 -6.45 2.81 -8.86
CA ALA A 37 -5.90 1.99 -7.78
C ALA A 37 -5.82 2.71 -6.43
N SER A 38 -6.07 4.01 -6.38
CA SER A 38 -5.67 4.86 -5.25
C SER A 38 -6.82 5.21 -4.32
N THR A 39 -7.94 4.46 -4.33
CA THR A 39 -9.15 4.73 -3.54
C THR A 39 -9.66 3.49 -2.80
N SER A 40 -10.44 3.69 -1.73
CA SER A 40 -11.08 2.58 -1.00
C SER A 40 -12.11 1.85 -1.84
N ALA A 41 -12.78 2.53 -2.77
CA ALA A 41 -13.65 1.91 -3.76
C ALA A 41 -12.89 0.94 -4.65
N ALA A 42 -11.73 1.35 -5.18
CA ALA A 42 -10.87 0.47 -5.96
C ALA A 42 -10.38 -0.73 -5.12
N ALA A 43 -9.99 -0.49 -3.87
CA ALA A 43 -9.59 -1.56 -2.95
C ALA A 43 -10.72 -2.56 -2.67
N PHE A 44 -11.95 -2.09 -2.54
CA PHE A 44 -13.13 -2.96 -2.38
C PHE A 44 -13.34 -3.86 -3.58
N ARG A 45 -13.28 -3.29 -4.79
CA ARG A 45 -13.43 -4.05 -6.04
C ARG A 45 -12.29 -5.04 -6.24
N ALA A 46 -11.06 -4.65 -5.93
CA ALA A 46 -9.90 -5.53 -5.96
C ALA A 46 -10.01 -6.67 -4.94
N MET A 47 -10.51 -6.39 -3.74
CA MET A 47 -10.78 -7.41 -2.71
C MET A 47 -11.80 -8.45 -3.21
N ILE A 48 -12.91 -8.03 -3.81
CA ILE A 48 -13.89 -8.95 -4.41
C ILE A 48 -13.21 -9.83 -5.48
N ARG A 49 -12.34 -9.23 -6.30
CA ARG A 49 -11.61 -9.94 -7.37
C ARG A 49 -10.43 -10.80 -6.87
N GLY A 50 -10.05 -10.70 -5.60
CA GLY A 50 -8.82 -11.30 -5.09
C GLY A 50 -7.58 -10.75 -5.78
N MET A 51 -7.50 -9.44 -5.93
CA MET A 51 -6.46 -8.72 -6.65
C MET A 51 -5.77 -7.70 -5.75
N ALA A 52 -4.48 -7.48 -5.97
CA ALA A 52 -3.75 -6.31 -5.51
C ALA A 52 -3.33 -5.44 -6.72
N PHE A 53 -3.06 -4.16 -6.51
CA PHE A 53 -2.66 -3.28 -7.61
C PHE A 53 -1.15 -3.05 -7.65
N GLN A 54 -0.62 -3.07 -8.87
CA GLN A 54 0.57 -2.31 -9.23
C GLN A 54 0.10 -1.01 -9.86
N CYS A 55 0.51 0.13 -9.32
CA CYS A 55 0.10 1.43 -9.85
C CYS A 55 0.71 1.72 -11.22
N CYS A 56 0.11 2.65 -11.97
CA CYS A 56 0.68 3.11 -13.23
C CYS A 56 2.01 3.87 -12.98
N PRO A 57 2.93 3.96 -13.95
CA PRO A 57 4.20 4.68 -13.78
C PRO A 57 4.03 6.16 -13.39
N GLN A 58 2.89 6.76 -13.75
CA GLN A 58 2.60 8.16 -13.50
C GLN A 58 2.11 8.43 -12.08
N GLN A 59 1.80 7.40 -11.27
CA GLN A 59 1.41 7.58 -9.87
C GLN A 59 2.64 7.94 -9.02
N PRO A 60 2.77 9.18 -8.52
CA PRO A 60 4.02 9.61 -7.88
C PRO A 60 4.20 9.09 -6.45
N VAL A 61 3.10 8.75 -5.76
CA VAL A 61 3.11 8.50 -4.31
C VAL A 61 3.12 7.02 -3.95
N ILE A 62 2.42 6.16 -4.69
CA ILE A 62 2.23 4.74 -4.33
C ILE A 62 2.57 3.86 -5.53
N ASP A 63 3.37 2.83 -5.33
CA ASP A 63 3.74 1.90 -6.39
C ASP A 63 2.89 0.62 -6.33
N ILE A 64 2.46 0.20 -5.14
CA ILE A 64 1.65 -1.00 -4.91
C ILE A 64 0.56 -0.72 -3.87
N VAL A 65 -0.65 -1.22 -4.13
CA VAL A 65 -1.78 -1.18 -3.17
C VAL A 65 -2.25 -2.60 -2.92
N ILE A 66 -2.16 -3.06 -1.67
CA ILE A 66 -2.73 -4.33 -1.23
C ILE A 66 -3.98 -4.04 -0.39
N PRO A 67 -5.18 -4.44 -0.85
CA PRO A 67 -6.41 -4.25 -0.10
C PRO A 67 -6.40 -5.00 1.24
N ILE A 68 -6.94 -4.37 2.27
CA ILE A 68 -7.15 -4.95 3.58
C ILE A 68 -8.62 -4.79 3.95
N PHE A 69 -9.29 -5.89 4.27
CA PHE A 69 -10.64 -5.88 4.82
C PHE A 69 -10.59 -5.86 6.35
N LEU A 70 -11.24 -4.86 6.96
CA LEU A 70 -11.36 -4.73 8.41
C LEU A 70 -12.57 -5.54 8.90
N ASP A 71 -12.37 -6.82 9.21
CA ASP A 71 -13.43 -7.70 9.72
C ASP A 71 -13.75 -7.43 11.20
N ASN A 72 -14.54 -8.30 11.82
CA ASN A 72 -14.82 -8.35 13.23
C ASN A 72 -14.46 -9.72 13.81
N GLU A 73 -14.51 -9.83 15.14
CA GLU A 73 -14.14 -11.04 15.89
C GLU A 73 -14.85 -12.30 15.42
N ASN A 74 -16.13 -12.17 15.04
CA ASN A 74 -16.96 -13.30 14.65
C ASN A 74 -16.89 -13.59 13.14
N SER A 75 -16.06 -12.86 12.38
CA SER A 75 -15.98 -12.96 10.91
C SER A 75 -17.33 -12.79 10.20
N THR A 76 -18.23 -11.97 10.77
CA THR A 76 -19.57 -11.72 10.22
C THR A 76 -19.69 -10.37 9.54
N ALA A 77 -18.61 -9.58 9.48
CA ALA A 77 -18.68 -8.28 8.86
C ALA A 77 -18.97 -8.41 7.37
N ARG A 78 -19.86 -7.55 6.88
CA ARG A 78 -20.11 -7.44 5.46
C ARG A 78 -18.90 -6.82 4.76
N VAL A 79 -18.51 -7.39 3.63
CA VAL A 79 -17.50 -6.80 2.75
C VAL A 79 -18.13 -5.60 2.03
N CYS A 80 -17.65 -4.40 2.32
CA CYS A 80 -18.07 -3.14 1.71
C CYS A 80 -16.91 -2.13 1.75
N GLU A 81 -17.03 -1.03 1.00
CA GLU A 81 -15.99 -0.01 0.89
C GLU A 81 -15.62 0.61 2.25
N GLU A 82 -16.60 0.84 3.12
CA GLU A 82 -16.41 1.46 4.44
C GLU A 82 -15.58 0.61 5.39
N ARG A 83 -15.38 -0.67 5.04
CA ARG A 83 -14.50 -1.61 5.76
C ARG A 83 -13.22 -1.92 5.00
N MET A 84 -12.96 -1.23 3.89
CA MET A 84 -11.70 -1.33 3.17
C MET A 84 -10.70 -0.33 3.69
N THR A 85 -9.49 -0.82 3.89
CA THR A 85 -8.27 -0.04 4.00
C THR A 85 -7.20 -0.67 3.11
N ALA A 86 -5.95 -0.22 3.20
CA ALA A 86 -4.87 -0.77 2.40
C ALA A 86 -3.53 -0.76 3.11
N LEU A 87 -2.66 -1.63 2.60
CA LEU A 87 -1.22 -1.50 2.70
C LEU A 87 -0.73 -0.76 1.46
N LEU A 88 -0.27 0.47 1.67
CA LEU A 88 0.24 1.36 0.63
C LEU A 88 1.77 1.26 0.60
N ILE A 89 2.32 0.79 -0.50
CA ILE A 89 3.76 0.53 -0.61
C ILE A 89 4.35 1.47 -1.66
N GLN A 90 5.45 2.10 -1.28
CA GLN A 90 6.26 2.92 -2.17
C GLN A 90 7.67 2.33 -2.25
N VAL A 91 8.19 2.15 -3.46
CA VAL A 91 9.53 1.63 -3.73
C VAL A 91 10.36 2.73 -4.36
N LYS A 92 11.48 3.09 -3.74
CA LYS A 92 12.34 4.19 -4.17
C LYS A 92 13.80 3.76 -4.27
N ASN A 93 14.51 4.43 -5.19
CA ASN A 93 15.95 4.29 -5.40
C ASN A 93 16.68 5.58 -5.03
N ARG A 94 16.33 6.21 -3.89
CA ARG A 94 17.02 7.44 -3.47
C ARG A 94 18.37 7.08 -2.87
N VAL A 95 19.39 7.84 -3.25
CA VAL A 95 20.77 7.71 -2.76
C VAL A 95 21.11 8.69 -1.63
N GLU A 96 20.23 9.67 -1.36
CA GLU A 96 20.42 10.68 -0.32
C GLU A 96 19.48 10.46 0.86
N SER A 97 20.04 10.23 2.06
CA SER A 97 19.29 9.97 3.29
C SER A 97 18.57 11.20 3.85
N SER A 98 19.01 12.42 3.50
CA SER A 98 18.45 13.69 3.98
C SER A 98 17.03 13.98 3.48
N ILE A 99 16.65 13.44 2.31
CA ILE A 99 15.30 13.60 1.71
C ILE A 99 14.26 12.69 2.39
N ILE A 100 14.71 11.64 3.08
CA ILE A 100 13.88 10.50 3.50
C ILE A 100 13.09 10.80 4.78
N ALA A 101 13.60 11.67 5.64
CA ALA A 101 12.91 12.12 6.85
C ALA A 101 11.56 12.83 6.58
N GLN A 102 11.27 13.17 5.31
CA GLN A 102 10.07 13.90 4.92
C GLN A 102 8.97 13.05 4.26
N VAL A 103 9.24 11.78 3.92
CA VAL A 103 8.32 11.00 3.07
C VAL A 103 7.59 9.93 3.86
N ALA A 104 6.49 10.33 4.49
CA ALA A 104 5.42 9.40 4.87
C ALA A 104 4.30 9.53 3.85
N ILE A 105 3.81 8.41 3.31
CA ILE A 105 2.62 8.41 2.45
C ILE A 105 1.46 8.98 3.28
N ASP A 106 0.99 10.16 2.90
CA ASP A 106 -0.18 10.80 3.49
C ASP A 106 -1.40 10.34 2.68
N GLU A 107 -2.32 9.60 3.29
CA GLU A 107 -3.51 9.11 2.59
C GLU A 107 -4.33 10.28 2.02
N ALA A 108 -4.33 11.42 2.72
CA ALA A 108 -5.03 12.62 2.29
C ALA A 108 -4.44 13.22 1.01
N ALA A 109 -3.15 12.97 0.73
CA ALA A 109 -2.50 13.41 -0.51
C ALA A 109 -2.82 12.49 -1.70
N VAL A 110 -3.25 11.26 -1.44
CA VAL A 110 -3.65 10.29 -2.47
C VAL A 110 -5.17 10.10 -2.56
N HIS A 111 -5.93 10.76 -1.68
CA HIS A 111 -7.38 10.66 -1.56
C HIS A 111 -7.87 9.21 -1.48
N PHE A 112 -7.17 8.39 -0.67
CA PHE A 112 -7.50 6.97 -0.57
C PHE A 112 -8.88 6.77 0.06
N PHE A 113 -9.19 7.49 1.13
CA PHE A 113 -10.53 7.47 1.71
C PHE A 113 -11.41 8.58 1.11
N PRO A 114 -12.75 8.39 1.04
CA PRO A 114 -13.65 9.40 0.51
C PRO A 114 -13.61 10.67 1.36
N ASN A 115 -13.67 11.81 0.69
CA ASN A 115 -13.74 13.13 1.33
C ASN A 115 -15.00 13.22 2.20
N GLY A 116 -14.87 13.76 3.42
CA GLY A 116 -15.99 13.93 4.34
C GLY A 116 -16.34 12.68 5.16
N SER A 117 -15.54 11.61 5.08
CA SER A 117 -15.63 10.46 5.99
C SER A 117 -15.66 10.94 7.45
N ALA A 118 -16.69 10.51 8.16
CA ALA A 118 -16.93 10.98 9.51
C ALA A 118 -15.77 10.54 10.43
N ARG A 119 -15.52 11.28 11.52
CA ARG A 119 -14.57 10.84 12.56
C ARG A 119 -14.94 9.49 13.18
N THR A 120 -16.16 9.02 13.01
CA THR A 120 -16.62 7.68 13.41
C THR A 120 -16.18 6.58 12.44
N GLU A 121 -15.72 6.94 11.23
CA GLU A 121 -15.22 6.05 10.18
C GLU A 121 -13.68 6.01 10.15
N ARG A 122 -13.02 6.24 11.30
CA ARG A 122 -11.56 6.15 11.43
C ARG A 122 -11.05 4.77 11.02
N ARG A 123 -10.69 4.61 9.76
CA ARG A 123 -10.03 3.42 9.24
C ARG A 123 -8.52 3.53 9.45
N PRO A 124 -7.86 2.56 10.10
CA PRO A 124 -6.40 2.51 10.13
C PRO A 124 -5.86 2.07 8.77
N TYR A 125 -4.67 2.54 8.39
CA TYR A 125 -3.97 2.09 7.18
C TYR A 125 -2.48 1.91 7.46
N ILE A 126 -1.81 1.15 6.60
CA ILE A 126 -0.38 0.83 6.74
C ILE A 126 0.36 1.41 5.55
N THR A 127 1.53 1.99 5.81
CA THR A 127 2.43 2.46 4.76
C THR A 127 3.77 1.76 4.88
N ILE A 128 4.30 1.25 3.77
CA ILE A 128 5.69 0.77 3.69
C ILE A 128 6.42 1.61 2.66
N VAL A 129 7.52 2.24 3.07
CA VAL A 129 8.47 2.87 2.15
C VAL A 129 9.72 1.99 2.09
N MET A 130 10.04 1.50 0.90
CA MET A 130 11.23 0.68 0.62
C MET A 130 12.26 1.56 -0.10
N GLU A 131 13.31 1.97 0.62
CA GLU A 131 14.41 2.79 0.10
C GLU A 131 15.59 1.88 -0.28
N LEU A 132 15.56 1.38 -1.52
CA LEU A 132 16.50 0.39 -2.04
C LEU A 132 17.84 1.00 -2.49
N GLY A 133 17.87 2.31 -2.76
CA GLY A 133 19.04 3.04 -3.25
C GLY A 133 20.06 3.42 -2.18
N ILE A 134 19.69 3.33 -0.90
CA ILE A 134 20.61 3.57 0.22
C ILE A 134 21.52 2.36 0.34
N GLN A 135 22.81 2.54 0.07
CA GLN A 135 23.82 1.56 0.40
C GLN A 135 24.46 1.90 1.74
N PRO A 136 24.86 0.90 2.55
CA PRO A 136 25.68 1.13 3.72
C PRO A 136 26.98 1.81 3.28
N VAL A 137 27.35 2.89 3.95
CA VAL A 137 28.66 3.51 3.74
C VAL A 137 29.71 2.49 4.15
N GLN A 138 30.34 1.84 3.16
CA GLN A 138 31.59 1.12 3.41
C GLN A 138 32.63 2.19 3.72
N THR A 139 32.93 2.38 5.00
CA THR A 139 34.12 3.12 5.41
C THR A 139 35.33 2.42 4.81
N ARG A 140 35.85 2.97 3.70
CA ARG A 140 37.21 2.65 3.24
C ARG A 140 38.10 2.91 4.44
N LYS A 141 38.72 1.84 4.95
CA LYS A 141 39.76 1.90 5.97
C LYS A 141 40.84 2.89 5.53
N TYR A 142 40.73 4.13 5.98
CA TYR A 142 41.87 5.03 6.12
C TYR A 142 42.10 5.17 7.63
N ALA A 143 43.31 4.78 8.01
CA ALA A 143 43.83 4.90 9.37
C ALA A 143 43.67 6.34 9.87
N GLY A 144 43.13 6.49 11.08
CA GLY A 144 43.00 7.76 11.77
C GLY A 144 41.96 7.64 12.88
N GLU A 145 42.46 7.58 14.11
CA GLU A 145 41.68 7.47 15.34
C GLU A 145 40.57 8.53 15.42
N SER A 146 39.32 8.09 15.47
CA SER A 146 38.26 8.83 16.16
C SER A 146 37.25 7.84 16.72
N GLN A 147 37.12 7.81 18.05
CA GLN A 147 36.27 6.90 18.80
C GLN A 147 34.82 7.38 18.76
N HIS A 148 34.11 7.07 17.67
CA HIS A 148 32.65 6.92 17.70
C HIS A 148 32.26 5.81 16.71
N PRO A 149 31.47 4.80 17.12
CA PRO A 149 31.04 3.76 16.19
C PRO A 149 30.13 4.39 15.11
N PRO A 150 30.35 4.12 13.82
CA PRO A 150 29.46 4.58 12.76
C PRO A 150 28.12 3.84 12.90
N VAL A 151 27.01 4.58 12.88
CA VAL A 151 25.67 4.00 12.82
C VAL A 151 25.52 3.32 11.47
N GLU A 152 25.33 2.00 11.48
CA GLU A 152 24.94 1.22 10.29
C GLU A 152 23.54 1.70 9.84
N ASP A 153 23.40 2.26 8.64
CA ASP A 153 22.13 2.84 8.12
C ASP A 153 21.25 1.81 7.37
N GLU A 154 21.56 0.51 7.50
CA GLU A 154 20.65 -0.57 7.06
C GLU A 154 19.71 -0.94 8.20
N GLY A 155 18.40 -0.98 7.94
CA GLY A 155 17.45 -1.36 8.98
C GLY A 155 15.99 -1.04 8.67
N VAL A 156 15.13 -1.49 9.58
CA VAL A 156 13.69 -1.21 9.58
C VAL A 156 13.43 -0.13 10.63
N ILE A 157 13.02 1.06 10.19
CA ILE A 157 12.60 2.15 11.06
C ILE A 157 11.08 2.04 11.23
N ILE A 158 10.65 1.82 12.47
CA ILE A 158 9.24 1.74 12.85
C ILE A 158 8.78 3.12 13.34
N GLY A 159 7.84 3.73 12.63
CA GLY A 159 7.19 4.98 13.06
C GLY A 159 8.04 6.25 12.92
N GLY A 160 8.62 6.49 11.73
CA GLY A 160 9.42 7.70 11.46
C GLY A 160 8.77 8.98 11.98
N GLU A 161 9.47 9.71 12.84
CA GLU A 161 9.01 10.96 13.45
C GLU A 161 8.92 12.05 12.38
N LYS A 162 7.78 12.74 12.31
CA LYS A 162 7.66 13.97 11.51
C LYS A 162 8.52 15.05 12.16
N SER A 163 9.42 15.66 11.37
CA SER A 163 9.96 16.97 11.73
C SER A 163 8.80 17.96 11.85
N ARG A 164 8.80 18.72 12.95
CA ARG A 164 7.73 19.61 13.41
C ARG A 164 7.48 20.71 12.38
N GLU A 165 6.27 20.77 11.82
CA GLU A 165 5.72 22.05 11.33
C GLU A 165 4.18 22.06 11.33
N SER A 166 3.63 23.02 12.07
CA SER A 166 2.22 23.44 12.24
C SER A 166 1.26 22.51 13.03
N PRO A 167 0.28 23.08 13.75
CA PRO A 167 -0.73 22.31 14.47
C PRO A 167 -1.70 21.69 13.46
N ARG A 168 -1.36 20.52 12.92
CA ARG A 168 -2.29 19.78 12.07
C ARG A 168 -3.49 19.34 12.91
N ALA A 169 -4.69 19.61 12.41
CA ALA A 169 -5.93 19.05 12.94
C ALA A 169 -5.75 17.54 13.16
N VAL A 170 -6.33 17.02 14.26
CA VAL A 170 -6.23 15.59 14.60
C VAL A 170 -6.60 14.76 13.36
N PRO A 171 -5.72 13.87 12.87
CA PRO A 171 -5.99 13.13 11.64
C PRO A 171 -7.27 12.31 11.75
N VAL A 172 -7.95 12.17 10.62
CA VAL A 172 -9.18 11.37 10.52
C VAL A 172 -8.82 9.88 10.55
N HIS A 173 -7.78 9.46 9.83
CA HIS A 173 -7.35 8.06 9.74
C HIS A 173 -6.02 7.80 10.47
N LEU A 174 -5.84 6.61 11.03
CA LEU A 174 -4.64 6.24 11.78
C LEU A 174 -3.60 5.59 10.84
N CYS A 175 -2.39 6.16 10.79
CA CYS A 175 -1.31 5.65 9.94
C CYS A 175 -0.30 4.84 10.74
N TYR A 176 0.00 3.61 10.30
CA TYR A 176 1.07 2.78 10.82
C TYR A 176 2.17 2.67 9.75
N SER A 177 3.30 3.33 9.98
CA SER A 177 4.35 3.47 8.97
C SER A 177 5.60 2.67 9.27
N LEU A 178 6.10 1.99 8.23
CA LEU A 178 7.36 1.28 8.18
C LEU A 178 8.23 1.92 7.10
N ILE A 179 9.47 2.25 7.44
CA ILE A 179 10.47 2.69 6.47
C ILE A 179 11.60 1.66 6.51
N ILE A 180 11.84 1.01 5.37
CA ILE A 180 12.84 -0.05 5.23
C ILE A 180 13.95 0.48 4.34
N ARG A 181 15.20 0.40 4.82
CA ARG A 181 16.39 0.92 4.12
C ARG A 181 17.35 -0.19 3.76
N GLY A 182 17.89 -0.11 2.55
CA GLY A 182 18.92 -1.03 2.05
C GLY A 182 18.36 -2.11 1.14
N CYS A 183 19.26 -2.83 0.48
CA CYS A 183 18.96 -3.91 -0.47
C CYS A 183 19.79 -5.16 -0.17
N SER A 184 19.93 -5.50 1.12
CA SER A 184 20.75 -6.61 1.60
C SER A 184 19.88 -7.78 2.11
N ARG A 185 20.50 -8.96 2.25
CA ARG A 185 19.85 -10.13 2.85
C ARG A 185 19.59 -9.95 4.36
N ALA A 186 20.30 -9.03 5.02
CA ALA A 186 20.01 -8.69 6.41
C ALA A 186 18.65 -7.99 6.54
N VAL A 187 18.31 -7.15 5.56
CA VAL A 187 17.04 -6.42 5.49
C VAL A 187 15.92 -7.28 4.87
N TYR A 188 16.21 -7.99 3.78
CA TYR A 188 15.25 -8.86 3.09
C TYR A 188 15.79 -10.29 2.97
N SER A 189 15.68 -11.05 4.05
CA SER A 189 16.27 -12.39 4.19
C SER A 189 15.75 -13.44 3.19
N VAL A 190 14.55 -13.23 2.65
CA VAL A 190 13.91 -14.11 1.65
C VAL A 190 14.42 -13.88 0.23
N ILE A 191 15.06 -12.73 -0.05
CA ILE A 191 15.58 -12.41 -1.37
C ILE A 191 16.97 -13.01 -1.53
N ARG A 192 17.09 -13.93 -2.48
CA ARG A 192 18.33 -14.69 -2.73
C ARG A 192 19.23 -14.07 -3.81
N SER A 193 18.65 -13.37 -4.78
CA SER A 193 19.38 -12.68 -5.85
C SER A 193 19.25 -11.18 -5.70
N ARG A 194 20.38 -10.47 -5.80
CA ARG A 194 20.43 -9.01 -5.74
C ARG A 194 19.81 -8.35 -6.98
N ASP A 195 19.78 -9.05 -8.11
CA ASP A 195 19.20 -8.56 -9.36
C ASP A 195 17.69 -8.31 -9.23
N VAL A 196 17.03 -8.96 -8.25
CA VAL A 196 15.62 -8.71 -7.92
C VAL A 196 15.38 -7.25 -7.55
N TYR A 197 16.30 -6.62 -6.81
CA TYR A 197 16.16 -5.21 -6.43
C TYR A 197 16.27 -4.27 -7.63
N ALA A 198 17.19 -4.56 -8.56
CA ALA A 198 17.32 -3.79 -9.79
C ALA A 198 16.04 -3.90 -10.64
N ASN A 199 15.52 -5.12 -10.80
CA ASN A 199 14.27 -5.35 -11.53
C ASN A 199 13.06 -4.64 -10.91
N LEU A 200 12.98 -4.53 -9.57
CA LEU A 200 11.91 -3.79 -8.89
C LEU A 200 11.95 -2.29 -9.16
N LEU A 201 13.13 -1.75 -9.48
CA LEU A 201 13.34 -0.33 -9.76
C LEU A 201 13.21 0.02 -11.24
N GLU A 202 13.22 -0.99 -12.12
CA GLU A 202 13.07 -0.78 -13.55
C GLU A 202 11.60 -0.50 -13.90
N SER A 203 11.37 0.63 -14.58
CA SER A 203 10.05 0.97 -15.12
C SER A 203 9.75 0.11 -16.34
N ARG A 204 9.11 -1.05 -16.13
CA ARG A 204 8.71 -1.98 -17.17
C ARG A 204 7.20 -1.93 -17.40
N ASN A 205 6.78 -2.16 -18.65
CA ASN A 205 5.37 -2.29 -19.01
C ASN A 205 5.05 -3.77 -19.30
N MET A 206 4.09 -4.32 -18.56
CA MET A 206 3.64 -5.71 -18.70
C MET A 206 3.30 -6.10 -20.15
N PHE A 207 2.77 -5.17 -20.95
CA PHE A 207 2.43 -5.45 -22.35
C PHE A 207 3.62 -5.43 -23.29
N THR A 208 4.69 -4.70 -22.96
CA THR A 208 5.92 -4.66 -23.78
C THR A 208 6.85 -5.82 -23.48
N GLU A 209 6.72 -6.44 -22.30
CA GLU A 209 7.52 -7.60 -21.91
C GLU A 209 6.87 -8.94 -22.26
N HIS A 210 5.61 -8.93 -22.70
CA HIS A 210 4.92 -10.16 -23.03
C HIS A 210 5.58 -10.82 -24.25
N SER A 211 6.11 -12.02 -24.06
CA SER A 211 6.90 -12.73 -25.08
C SER A 211 6.10 -13.14 -26.32
N ARG A 212 4.78 -12.89 -26.34
CA ARG A 212 3.84 -13.19 -27.40
C ARG A 212 2.92 -11.99 -27.66
N PRO A 213 3.34 -10.99 -28.44
CA PRO A 213 2.53 -9.79 -28.70
C PRO A 213 1.19 -10.11 -29.37
N GLU A 214 1.08 -11.23 -30.09
CA GLU A 214 -0.15 -11.72 -30.70
C GLU A 214 -1.25 -12.06 -29.69
N ASN A 215 -0.90 -12.28 -28.42
CA ASN A 215 -1.86 -12.61 -27.35
C ASN A 215 -2.28 -11.40 -26.50
N ILE A 216 -1.87 -10.18 -26.87
CA ILE A 216 -2.14 -8.98 -26.06
C ILE A 216 -3.63 -8.77 -25.82
N ASP A 217 -4.49 -9.00 -26.82
CA ASP A 217 -5.93 -8.79 -26.69
C ASP A 217 -6.58 -9.80 -25.74
N VAL A 218 -6.07 -11.04 -25.71
CA VAL A 218 -6.50 -12.06 -24.74
C VAL A 218 -6.12 -11.63 -23.32
N ILE A 219 -4.92 -11.10 -23.12
CA ILE A 219 -4.43 -10.62 -21.81
C ILE A 219 -5.21 -9.39 -21.35
N LYS A 220 -5.54 -8.49 -22.27
CA LYS A 220 -6.44 -7.36 -21.99
C LYS A 220 -7.82 -7.86 -21.57
N GLY A 221 -8.35 -8.89 -22.23
CA GLY A 221 -9.60 -9.55 -21.85
C GLY A 221 -9.58 -10.20 -20.46
N MET A 222 -8.39 -10.60 -19.98
CA MET A 222 -8.21 -11.04 -18.58
C MET A 222 -8.19 -9.86 -17.58
N LYS A 223 -8.40 -8.62 -18.03
CA LYS A 223 -8.38 -7.39 -17.24
C LYS A 223 -7.09 -7.28 -16.42
N ALA A 224 -5.97 -7.55 -17.10
CA ALA A 224 -4.64 -7.42 -16.52
C ALA A 224 -4.24 -5.94 -16.34
N SER A 225 -4.78 -5.06 -17.20
CA SER A 225 -4.84 -3.61 -16.95
C SER A 225 -6.21 -3.26 -16.39
N TRP A 226 -6.23 -2.45 -15.33
CA TRP A 226 -7.43 -2.04 -14.62
C TRP A 226 -7.63 -0.54 -14.76
N ILE A 227 -8.70 -0.15 -15.43
CA ILE A 227 -9.15 1.23 -15.54
C ILE A 227 -10.51 1.27 -14.86
N ASP A 228 -10.82 2.33 -14.11
CA ASP A 228 -12.11 2.50 -13.47
C ASP A 228 -13.22 2.84 -14.49
N GLU A 229 -13.49 1.89 -15.38
CA GLU A 229 -14.46 1.94 -16.46
C GLU A 229 -15.45 0.77 -16.35
N PRO A 230 -16.63 0.85 -16.98
CA PRO A 230 -17.65 -0.20 -16.92
C PRO A 230 -17.10 -1.58 -17.28
N ASP A 231 -16.21 -1.66 -18.27
CA ASP A 231 -15.62 -2.91 -18.74
C ASP A 231 -14.78 -3.61 -17.66
N CYS A 232 -14.11 -2.88 -16.77
CA CYS A 232 -13.38 -3.49 -15.67
C CYS A 232 -14.28 -3.81 -14.47
N ASN A 233 -15.43 -3.15 -14.36
CA ASN A 233 -16.33 -3.19 -13.21
C ASN A 233 -17.66 -3.93 -13.47
N ASP A 234 -17.87 -4.52 -14.64
CA ASP A 234 -19.07 -5.28 -15.03
C ASP A 234 -19.51 -6.33 -13.99
N PHE A 235 -18.55 -7.06 -13.41
CA PHE A 235 -18.77 -8.07 -12.37
C PHE A 235 -19.41 -7.48 -11.10
N ALA A 236 -19.26 -6.18 -10.90
CA ALA A 236 -19.77 -5.47 -9.76
C ALA A 236 -21.24 -5.06 -9.95
N GLN A 237 -21.74 -5.02 -11.20
CA GLN A 237 -23.12 -4.61 -11.51
C GLN A 237 -24.16 -5.54 -10.91
N ASP A 238 -23.89 -6.86 -10.93
CA ASP A 238 -24.77 -7.89 -10.35
C ASP A 238 -24.32 -8.36 -8.96
N CYS A 239 -23.29 -7.75 -8.39
CA CYS A 239 -22.76 -8.16 -7.10
C CYS A 239 -23.63 -7.60 -5.97
N PRO A 240 -24.31 -8.44 -5.15
CA PRO A 240 -25.15 -7.95 -4.06
C PRO A 240 -24.37 -7.14 -3.02
N ALA A 241 -23.04 -7.34 -2.93
CA ALA A 241 -22.15 -6.55 -2.08
C ALA A 241 -22.04 -5.09 -2.57
N VAL A 242 -22.06 -4.87 -3.88
CA VAL A 242 -21.85 -3.59 -4.57
C VAL A 242 -23.18 -2.85 -4.80
N GLN A 243 -24.26 -3.55 -5.18
CA GLN A 243 -25.57 -2.94 -5.45
C GLN A 243 -26.15 -2.19 -4.23
N LYS A 244 -25.91 -2.66 -3.00
CA LYS A 244 -26.37 -1.94 -1.79
C LYS A 244 -25.69 -0.60 -1.55
N VAL A 245 -24.49 -0.38 -2.08
CA VAL A 245 -23.77 0.90 -1.94
C VAL A 245 -24.41 1.98 -2.82
N GLN A 246 -25.19 1.59 -3.84
CA GLN A 246 -25.91 2.49 -4.74
C GLN A 246 -27.38 2.74 -4.33
N GLY A 247 -27.81 2.26 -3.16
CA GLY A 247 -29.10 2.65 -2.56
C GLY A 247 -30.26 1.67 -2.76
N GLU A 248 -30.04 0.45 -3.24
CA GLU A 248 -31.08 -0.58 -3.24
C GLU A 248 -30.85 -1.61 -2.11
N GLU A 249 -31.76 -1.64 -1.14
CA GLU A 249 -31.86 -2.70 -0.15
C GLU A 249 -32.24 -4.02 -0.82
N VAL A 250 -31.26 -4.88 -1.11
CA VAL A 250 -31.54 -6.27 -1.54
C VAL A 250 -31.10 -7.27 -0.47
N GLU A 251 -32.03 -8.04 0.08
CA GLU A 251 -31.81 -8.99 1.19
C GLU A 251 -30.51 -9.81 1.08
N GLY A 252 -29.85 -10.00 2.23
CA GLY A 252 -28.49 -10.52 2.32
C GLY A 252 -28.34 -11.97 1.84
N VAL A 253 -27.32 -12.20 0.99
CA VAL A 253 -26.85 -13.56 0.68
C VAL A 253 -25.93 -14.04 1.80
N ASN A 254 -26.40 -15.03 2.56
CA ASN A 254 -25.55 -15.86 3.42
C ASN A 254 -24.74 -16.81 2.55
N VAL A 255 -23.42 -16.61 2.47
CA VAL A 255 -22.53 -17.62 1.88
C VAL A 255 -22.05 -18.51 3.02
N GLY A 256 -22.72 -19.64 3.20
CA GLY A 256 -22.39 -20.66 4.18
C GLY A 256 -21.33 -21.65 3.68
N ARG A 257 -20.37 -21.92 4.57
CA ARG A 257 -19.36 -23.01 4.66
C ARG A 257 -18.32 -23.13 3.55
#